data_AF-A0A4Y2GUG1-F1
#
_entry.id   AF-A0A4Y2GUG1-F1
#
_cell.length_a   1.000
_cell.length_b   1.000
_cell.length_c   1.000
_cell.angle_alpha   90.00
_cell.angle_beta   90.00
_cell.angle_gamma   90.00
#
_symmetry.space_group_name_H-M   'P 1'
#
loop_
_entity.id
_entity.type
_entity.pdbx_description
1 polymer ?
#
loop_
_entity_poly.entity_id
_entity_poly.type
_entity_poly.pdbx_seq_one_letter_code
_entity_poly.pdbx_strand_id
1 'polypeptide(L)'
;MTQKAILKKERKKKCDDIDRLVELMKVKLNSNLSKREKIQVLAIVPQSWSRKRVATEFNVIEYMAQKARKLALENRILAITGSRIVNNIYQEVKETAKFFYEDDEYSMMMPGAKDRVSVKKNEYKQKRLLSCNLKDKFGS
;
A
#
# COMPACT_ATOMS: atom_id res chain seq x y z
N MET A 1 53.21 22.38 -5.15
CA MET A 1 52.40 21.37 -4.44
C MET A 1 52.25 20.15 -5.35
N THR A 2 52.66 18.97 -4.91
CA THR A 2 52.60 17.72 -5.70
C THR A 2 51.15 17.32 -5.98
N GLN A 3 50.84 16.89 -7.21
CA GLN A 3 49.51 16.46 -7.65
C GLN A 3 48.84 15.45 -6.68
N LYS A 4 49.65 14.60 -6.03
CA LYS A 4 49.20 13.66 -4.99
C LYS A 4 48.54 14.34 -3.78
N ALA A 5 49.02 15.50 -3.36
CA ALA A 5 48.47 16.23 -2.21
C ALA A 5 47.08 16.84 -2.52
N ILE A 6 46.90 17.33 -3.74
CA ILE A 6 45.61 17.87 -4.23
C ILE A 6 44.57 16.75 -4.28
N LEU A 7 44.92 15.61 -4.89
CA LEU A 7 44.02 14.45 -4.98
C LEU A 7 43.64 13.87 -3.61
N LYS A 8 44.56 13.92 -2.64
CA LYS A 8 44.28 13.51 -1.25
C LYS A 8 43.30 14.47 -0.57
N LYS A 9 43.46 15.77 -0.80
CA LYS A 9 42.57 16.81 -0.25
C LYS A 9 41.15 16.69 -0.82
N GLU A 10 41.02 16.45 -2.12
CA GLU A 10 39.71 16.24 -2.76
C GLU A 10 39.01 14.98 -2.27
N ARG A 11 39.74 13.86 -2.17
CA ARG A 11 39.17 12.61 -1.61
C ARG A 11 38.68 12.79 -0.18
N LYS A 12 39.41 13.56 0.64
CA LYS A 12 38.99 13.86 2.00
C LYS A 12 37.68 14.65 2.04
N LYS A 13 37.57 15.72 1.25
CA LYS A 13 36.32 16.50 1.14
C LYS A 13 35.12 15.64 0.73
N LYS A 14 35.30 14.77 -0.28
CA LYS A 14 34.24 13.85 -0.71
C LYS A 14 33.80 12.88 0.40
N CYS A 15 34.72 12.43 1.24
CA CYS A 15 34.39 11.60 2.40
C CYS A 15 33.54 12.38 3.40
N ASP A 16 33.98 13.59 3.75
CA ASP A 16 33.28 14.46 4.69
C ASP A 16 31.86 14.80 4.19
N ASP A 17 31.69 15.02 2.88
CA ASP A 17 30.38 15.28 2.27
C ASP A 17 29.43 14.07 2.34
N ILE A 18 29.97 12.85 2.19
CA ILE A 18 29.20 11.60 2.31
C ILE A 18 28.77 11.38 3.76
N ASP A 19 29.66 11.61 4.72
CA ASP A 19 29.36 11.47 6.14
C ASP A 19 28.24 12.45 6.54
N ARG A 20 28.31 13.70 6.06
CA ARG A 20 27.25 14.70 6.24
C ARG A 20 25.92 14.28 5.61
N LEU A 21 25.95 13.66 4.43
CA LEU A 21 24.75 13.13 3.78
C LEU A 21 24.10 12.01 4.63
N VAL A 22 24.92 11.11 5.19
CA VAL A 22 24.44 10.03 6.07
C VAL A 22 23.79 10.60 7.32
N GLU A 23 24.37 11.63 7.94
CA GLU A 23 23.78 12.32 9.09
C GLU A 23 22.42 12.94 8.75
N LEU A 24 22.32 13.66 7.62
CA LEU A 24 21.05 14.24 7.16
C LEU A 24 19.98 13.16 6.90
N MET A 25 20.38 12.01 6.38
CA MET A 25 19.47 10.87 6.20
C MET A 25 18.98 10.31 7.54
N LYS A 26 19.84 10.22 8.56
CA LYS A 26 19.42 9.80 9.92
C LYS A 26 18.39 10.76 10.50
N VAL A 27 18.62 12.06 10.38
CA VAL A 27 17.65 13.10 10.81
C VAL A 27 16.31 12.94 10.10
N LYS A 28 16.34 12.72 8.77
CA LYS A 28 15.12 12.51 7.98
C LYS A 28 14.39 11.22 8.36
N LEU A 29 15.09 10.13 8.66
CA LEU A 29 14.47 8.86 9.06
C LEU A 29 13.84 8.89 10.46
N ASN A 30 14.39 9.72 11.36
CA ASN A 30 13.84 9.96 12.69
C ASN A 30 12.60 10.87 12.66
N SER A 31 12.36 11.57 11.55
CA SER A 31 11.12 12.33 11.34
C SER A 31 9.92 11.38 11.15
N ASN A 32 8.70 11.91 11.26
CA ASN A 32 7.44 11.15 11.18
C ASN A 32 7.12 10.65 9.74
N LEU A 33 8.03 9.86 9.16
CA LEU A 33 7.88 9.26 7.83
C LEU A 33 7.09 7.93 7.90
N SER A 34 6.30 7.70 6.86
CA SER A 34 5.69 6.40 6.60
C SER A 34 6.75 5.33 6.33
N LYS A 35 6.42 4.07 6.61
CA LYS A 35 7.30 2.91 6.33
C LYS A 35 7.78 2.89 4.87
N ARG A 36 6.94 3.33 3.92
CA ARG A 36 7.29 3.39 2.49
C ARG A 36 8.36 4.43 2.22
N GLU A 37 8.21 5.62 2.77
CA GLU A 37 9.16 6.72 2.62
C GLU A 37 10.50 6.37 3.27
N LYS A 38 10.48 5.68 4.43
CA LYS A 38 11.71 5.17 5.06
C LYS A 38 12.45 4.22 4.13
N ILE A 39 11.75 3.30 3.46
CA ILE A 39 12.35 2.37 2.48
C ILE A 39 12.91 3.12 1.27
N GLN A 40 12.24 4.18 0.81
CA GLN A 40 12.72 5.02 -0.30
C GLN A 40 14.01 5.77 0.05
N VAL A 41 14.06 6.38 1.23
CA VAL A 41 15.26 7.06 1.71
C VAL A 41 16.41 6.06 1.83
N LEU A 42 16.15 4.87 2.37
CA LEU A 42 17.15 3.80 2.46
C LEU A 42 17.63 3.27 1.10
N ALA A 43 16.91 3.53 0.00
CA ALA A 43 17.32 3.10 -1.34
C ALA A 43 18.51 3.91 -1.89
N ILE A 44 18.81 5.07 -1.30
CA ILE A 44 19.97 5.90 -1.64
C ILE A 44 21.27 5.31 -1.07
N VAL A 45 21.17 4.48 -0.04
CA VAL A 45 22.33 3.93 0.68
C VAL A 45 23.22 3.10 -0.27
N PRO A 46 24.55 3.23 -0.17
CA PRO A 46 25.47 2.46 -1.00
C PRO A 46 25.24 0.95 -0.90
N GLN A 47 25.18 0.27 -2.05
CA GLN A 47 25.01 -1.18 -2.12
C GLN A 47 26.20 -1.96 -1.53
N SER A 48 27.36 -1.30 -1.41
CA SER A 48 28.57 -1.84 -0.78
C SER A 48 28.41 -2.12 0.72
N TRP A 49 27.43 -1.52 1.40
CA TRP A 49 27.20 -1.75 2.83
C TRP A 49 26.42 -3.03 3.06
N SER A 50 26.75 -3.83 4.07
CA SER A 50 25.98 -5.03 4.42
C SER A 50 24.58 -4.69 4.99
N ARG A 51 23.62 -5.62 4.91
CA ARG A 51 22.24 -5.42 5.41
C ARG A 51 22.24 -5.07 6.90
N LYS A 52 23.06 -5.81 7.66
CA LYS A 52 23.32 -5.58 9.08
C LYS A 52 23.90 -4.19 9.34
N ARG A 53 24.90 -3.75 8.57
CA ARG A 53 25.50 -2.41 8.73
C ARG A 53 24.46 -1.29 8.53
N VAL A 54 23.62 -1.40 7.51
CA VAL A 54 22.55 -0.40 7.26
C VAL A 54 21.53 -0.40 8.41
N ALA A 55 21.15 -1.58 8.89
CA ALA A 55 20.23 -1.72 10.01
C ALA A 55 20.76 -1.06 11.28
N THR A 56 22.03 -1.29 11.62
CA THR A 56 22.67 -0.70 12.80
C THR A 56 22.90 0.80 12.65
N GLU A 57 23.36 1.25 11.47
CA GLU A 57 23.70 2.66 11.23
C GLU A 57 22.47 3.57 11.27
N PHE A 58 21.35 3.13 10.70
CA PHE A 58 20.11 3.90 10.61
C PHE A 58 19.06 3.50 11.66
N ASN A 59 19.40 2.58 12.57
CA ASN A 59 18.49 2.03 13.58
C ASN A 59 17.15 1.53 13.00
N VAL A 60 17.24 0.74 11.92
CA VAL A 60 16.08 0.16 11.22
C VAL A 60 16.13 -1.36 11.22
N ILE A 61 14.97 -2.00 11.08
CA ILE A 61 14.88 -3.46 10.98
C ILE A 61 15.54 -3.92 9.67
N GLU A 62 16.30 -5.03 9.72
CA GLU A 62 17.05 -5.58 8.58
C GLU A 62 16.17 -5.82 7.33
N TYR A 63 14.90 -6.20 7.53
CA TYR A 63 13.91 -6.33 6.47
C TYR A 63 13.75 -5.05 5.64
N MET A 64 13.74 -3.87 6.27
CA MET A 64 13.62 -2.58 5.55
C MET A 64 14.86 -2.32 4.70
N ALA A 65 16.05 -2.62 5.21
CA ALA A 65 17.29 -2.51 4.46
C ALA A 65 17.34 -3.49 3.28
N GLN A 66 16.82 -4.71 3.42
CA GLN A 66 16.70 -5.66 2.31
C GLN A 66 15.71 -5.15 1.24
N LYS A 67 14.55 -4.67 1.67
CA LYS A 67 13.52 -4.17 0.77
C LYS A 67 13.97 -2.93 0.00
N ALA A 68 14.67 -2.02 0.66
CA ALA A 68 15.24 -0.83 0.04
C ALA A 68 16.26 -1.17 -1.05
N ARG A 69 17.12 -2.18 -0.85
CA ARG A 69 18.06 -2.65 -1.89
C ARG A 69 17.35 -3.24 -3.08
N LYS A 70 16.37 -4.12 -2.83
CA LYS A 70 15.57 -4.72 -3.89
C LYS A 70 14.90 -3.63 -4.74
N LEU A 71 14.33 -2.63 -4.06
CA LEU A 71 13.73 -1.46 -4.71
C LEU A 71 14.74 -0.63 -5.51
N ALA A 72 15.94 -0.37 -4.97
CA ALA A 72 16.99 0.38 -5.67
C ALA A 72 17.48 -0.34 -6.94
N LEU A 73 17.54 -1.69 -6.91
CA LEU A 73 17.93 -2.53 -8.05
C LEU A 73 16.84 -2.55 -9.13
N GLU A 74 15.58 -2.72 -8.73
CA GLU A 74 14.45 -2.87 -9.67
C GLU A 74 14.02 -1.53 -10.28
N ASN A 75 13.90 -0.49 -9.45
CA ASN A 75 13.18 0.73 -9.83
C ASN A 75 14.06 1.99 -9.81
N ARG A 76 15.38 1.84 -9.62
CA ARG A 76 16.36 2.92 -9.42
C ARG A 76 16.19 3.65 -8.08
N ILE A 77 17.06 4.64 -7.85
CA ILE A 77 17.13 5.41 -6.61
C ILE A 77 15.83 6.22 -6.43
N LEU A 78 15.31 6.29 -5.19
CA LEU A 78 14.11 7.06 -4.80
C LEU A 78 12.79 6.61 -5.46
N ALA A 79 12.72 5.39 -5.98
CA ALA A 79 11.51 4.94 -6.65
C ALA A 79 10.29 4.87 -5.73
N ILE A 80 9.14 5.28 -6.25
CA ILE A 80 7.88 5.17 -5.53
C ILE A 80 7.49 3.69 -5.45
N THR A 81 7.33 3.14 -4.23
CA THR A 81 6.74 1.80 -4.10
C THR A 81 5.35 1.89 -4.69
N GLY A 82 5.09 1.16 -5.79
CA GLY A 82 3.78 1.14 -6.42
C GLY A 82 2.70 0.94 -5.36
N SER A 83 1.65 1.76 -5.42
CA SER A 83 0.44 1.49 -4.66
C SER A 83 0.00 0.07 -5.01
N ARG A 84 -0.45 -0.69 -4.01
CA ARG A 84 -1.06 -2.00 -4.23
C ARG A 84 -2.07 -1.84 -5.36
N ILE A 85 -1.88 -2.54 -6.47
CA ILE A 85 -2.91 -2.64 -7.51
C ILE A 85 -4.04 -3.37 -6.82
N VAL A 86 -5.02 -2.60 -6.33
CA VAL A 86 -6.28 -3.17 -5.90
C VAL A 86 -6.98 -3.50 -7.20
N ASN A 87 -7.17 -4.78 -7.48
CA ASN A 87 -8.05 -5.20 -8.57
C ASN A 87 -9.44 -4.68 -8.21
N ASN A 88 -9.75 -3.46 -8.66
CA ASN A 88 -11.04 -2.86 -8.44
C ASN A 88 -12.02 -3.68 -9.28
N ILE A 89 -12.96 -4.33 -8.61
CA ILE A 89 -14.05 -5.01 -9.31
C ILE A 89 -14.81 -3.94 -10.08
N TYR A 90 -14.93 -4.12 -11.41
CA TYR A 90 -15.65 -3.19 -12.27
C TYR A 90 -17.06 -2.97 -11.73
N GLN A 91 -17.53 -1.74 -11.81
CA GLN A 91 -18.83 -1.35 -11.28
C GLN A 91 -19.96 -2.19 -11.91
N GLU A 92 -19.84 -2.50 -13.21
CA GLU A 92 -20.72 -3.40 -13.94
C GLU A 92 -20.82 -4.80 -13.31
N VAL A 93 -19.70 -5.38 -12.87
CA VAL A 93 -19.69 -6.70 -12.21
C VAL A 93 -20.37 -6.63 -10.84
N LYS A 94 -20.23 -5.52 -10.11
CA LYS A 94 -20.94 -5.31 -8.84
C LYS A 94 -22.44 -5.16 -9.07
N GLU A 95 -22.84 -4.43 -10.10
CA GLU A 95 -24.24 -4.22 -10.48
C GLU A 95 -24.89 -5.51 -10.98
N THR A 96 -24.18 -6.30 -11.78
CA THR A 96 -24.62 -7.61 -12.24
C THR A 96 -24.79 -8.58 -11.06
N ALA A 97 -23.82 -8.62 -10.15
CA ALA A 97 -23.93 -9.44 -8.94
C ALA A 97 -25.12 -9.01 -8.08
N LYS A 98 -25.33 -7.70 -7.91
CA LYS A 98 -26.47 -7.17 -7.17
C LYS A 98 -27.80 -7.53 -7.86
N PHE A 99 -27.89 -7.36 -9.16
CA PHE A 99 -29.05 -7.74 -9.97
C PHE A 99 -29.36 -9.23 -9.81
N PHE A 100 -28.37 -10.11 -9.94
CA PHE A 100 -28.56 -11.55 -9.79
C PHE A 100 -29.18 -11.95 -8.43
N TYR A 101 -28.78 -11.28 -7.33
CA TYR A 101 -29.32 -11.59 -6.00
C TYR A 101 -30.66 -10.88 -5.70
N GLU A 102 -30.96 -9.77 -6.36
CA GLU A 102 -32.22 -9.01 -6.22
C GLU A 102 -33.30 -9.46 -7.21
N ASP A 103 -32.94 -10.23 -8.24
CA ASP A 103 -33.85 -10.74 -9.24
C ASP A 103 -34.58 -12.01 -8.74
N ASP A 104 -35.90 -11.91 -8.66
CA ASP A 104 -36.76 -12.99 -8.13
C ASP A 104 -36.89 -14.19 -9.10
N GLU A 105 -36.51 -14.04 -10.37
CA GLU A 105 -36.54 -15.09 -11.40
C GLU A 105 -35.26 -15.95 -11.37
N TYR A 106 -34.10 -15.31 -11.19
CA TYR A 106 -32.80 -15.99 -11.16
C TYR A 106 -32.34 -16.40 -9.75
N SER A 107 -32.78 -15.70 -8.69
CA SER A 107 -32.48 -16.03 -7.30
C SER A 107 -33.35 -17.20 -6.84
N MET A 108 -32.95 -18.42 -7.23
CA MET A 108 -33.61 -19.70 -6.92
C MET A 108 -33.87 -19.89 -5.41
N MET A 109 -35.00 -19.37 -4.95
CA MET A 109 -35.73 -19.81 -3.78
C MET A 109 -37.17 -19.78 -4.24
N MET A 110 -37.74 -20.91 -4.66
CA MET A 110 -39.14 -20.98 -5.10
C MET A 110 -40.04 -20.49 -3.96
N PRO A 111 -40.61 -19.27 -4.02
CA PRO A 111 -41.37 -18.73 -2.91
C PRO A 111 -42.84 -19.10 -3.16
N GLY A 112 -43.40 -19.94 -2.29
CA GLY A 112 -44.84 -20.11 -2.24
C GLY A 112 -45.52 -18.75 -1.99
N ALA A 113 -46.85 -18.68 -2.16
CA ALA A 113 -47.60 -17.44 -1.88
C ALA A 113 -47.38 -16.88 -0.46
N LYS A 114 -46.91 -17.71 0.48
CA LYS A 114 -46.52 -17.33 1.84
C LYS A 114 -45.27 -16.44 1.91
N ASP A 115 -44.36 -16.50 0.93
CA ASP A 115 -43.01 -15.91 1.03
C ASP A 115 -42.84 -14.62 0.21
N ARG A 116 -43.91 -14.15 -0.45
CA ARG A 116 -43.94 -12.88 -1.20
C ARG A 116 -44.93 -11.87 -0.60
N VAL A 117 -44.64 -10.59 -0.76
CA VAL A 117 -45.49 -9.46 -0.33
C VAL A 117 -45.67 -8.49 -1.48
N SER A 118 -46.87 -7.96 -1.63
CA SER A 118 -47.13 -6.88 -2.59
C SER A 118 -46.54 -5.58 -2.05
N VAL A 119 -45.61 -4.99 -2.80
CA VAL A 119 -44.97 -3.70 -2.46
C VAL A 119 -45.68 -2.54 -3.16
N LYS A 120 -46.20 -2.78 -4.37
CA LYS A 120 -47.09 -1.89 -5.12
C LYS A 120 -48.12 -2.70 -5.90
N LYS A 121 -49.11 -2.03 -6.50
CA LYS A 121 -50.14 -2.66 -7.33
C LYS A 121 -49.47 -3.50 -8.44
N ASN A 122 -49.65 -4.82 -8.39
CA ASN A 122 -49.03 -5.83 -9.27
C ASN A 122 -47.50 -5.97 -9.19
N GLU A 123 -46.85 -5.40 -8.17
CA GLU A 123 -45.43 -5.66 -7.88
C GLU A 123 -45.32 -6.50 -6.61
N TYR A 124 -44.79 -7.72 -6.74
CA TYR A 124 -44.52 -8.62 -5.63
C TYR A 124 -43.02 -8.73 -5.42
N LYS A 125 -42.59 -8.72 -4.17
CA LYS A 125 -41.19 -8.98 -3.79
C LYS A 125 -41.12 -10.04 -2.71
N GLN A 126 -40.02 -10.78 -2.66
CA GLN A 126 -39.78 -11.75 -1.59
C GLN A 126 -39.62 -11.05 -0.22
N LYS A 127 -40.26 -11.60 0.82
CA LYS A 127 -40.21 -11.07 2.20
C LYS A 127 -38.78 -10.89 2.71
N ARG A 128 -37.88 -11.83 2.37
CA ARG A 128 -36.47 -11.78 2.78
C ARG A 128 -35.78 -10.48 2.35
N LEU A 129 -35.98 -10.07 1.10
CA LEU A 129 -35.39 -8.85 0.53
C LEU A 129 -35.88 -7.58 1.24
N LEU A 130 -37.12 -7.59 1.71
CA LEU A 130 -37.70 -6.49 2.48
C LEU A 130 -37.22 -6.48 3.94
N SER A 131 -37.04 -7.66 4.54
CA SER A 131 -36.61 -7.81 5.95
C SER A 131 -35.13 -7.50 6.20
N CYS A 132 -34.27 -7.63 5.18
CA CYS A 132 -32.84 -7.33 5.31
C CYS A 132 -32.57 -5.86 5.66
N ASN A 133 -33.45 -4.93 5.24
CA ASN A 133 -33.29 -3.49 5.49
C ASN A 133 -33.79 -3.01 6.86
N LEU A 134 -34.49 -3.86 7.63
CA LEU A 134 -35.08 -3.46 8.92
C LEU A 134 -34.06 -3.51 10.07
N LYS A 135 -33.14 -4.48 10.06
CA LYS A 135 -32.06 -4.55 11.06
C LYS A 135 -31.09 -3.37 10.94
N ASP A 136 -30.81 -2.89 9.73
CA ASP A 136 -29.90 -1.75 9.51
C ASP A 136 -30.56 -0.38 9.79
N LYS A 137 -31.90 -0.29 9.82
CA LYS A 137 -32.63 0.97 10.13
C LYS A 137 -33.11 1.09 11.57
N PHE A 138 -33.33 -0.04 12.25
CA PHE A 138 -33.85 -0.07 13.63
C PHE A 138 -32.91 -0.77 14.62
N GLY A 139 -31.71 -1.17 14.18
CA GLY A 139 -30.62 -1.59 15.04
C GLY A 139 -29.82 -0.41 15.55
N SER A 140 -30.37 0.30 16.53
CA SER A 140 -29.62 1.13 17.48
C SER A 140 -29.80 0.60 18.90
#